data_AF-A0A966YGE6-F1
#
_entry.id   AF-A0A966YGE6-F1
#
_cell.length_a   1.000
_cell.length_b   1.000
_cell.length_c   1.000
_cell.angle_alpha   90.00
_cell.angle_beta   90.00
_cell.angle_gamma   90.00
#
_symmetry.space_group_name_H-M   'P 1'
#
loop_
_entity.id
_entity.type
_entity.pdbx_description
1 polymer ?
#
loop_
_entity_poly.entity_id
_entity_poly.type
_entity_poly.pdbx_seq_one_letter_code
_entity_poly.pdbx_strand_id
1 'polypeptide(L)'
;GGRLVEQFNYTMTNGEWSDIAVITIDIVGANDSPVLAFEQIILGDVPVNTGVTESPEGPVGVVVDTVLSTVGAQANVSDVDLGTSIGFAITGIDQTNGSWWYSEDNGNTWARMAPVSEASPRLLSSTARVYFRPDRNVTGEIPHGFTFRAWDQSRGLAGQTAPIGSLGDSLSIIHAAAALNVAMPAATVLEFGTSTPTPGLRQTAPAGDVAVRNEHVSPAVITSVDDGARVVTLGTGPVEIVSPDGNVTIGRGGTGVLTVRDVAVGSLVYLETSFGVVAFTHEGRLVTALSPHQLMTLSRIMQLSADANGTVFRISGTV
;
A
#
# COMPACT_ATOMS: atom_id res chain seq x y z
N GLY A 1 27.35 -22.01 -2.08
CA GLY A 1 28.66 -22.60 -1.76
C GLY A 1 29.78 -22.01 -2.59
N GLY A 2 30.88 -21.59 -1.97
CA GLY A 2 32.12 -21.27 -2.68
C GLY A 2 32.72 -22.50 -3.40
N ARG A 3 33.54 -22.27 -4.44
CA ARG A 3 34.26 -23.34 -5.16
C ARG A 3 35.72 -22.97 -5.33
N LEU A 4 36.62 -23.90 -5.00
CA LEU A 4 38.05 -23.78 -5.24
C LEU A 4 38.51 -24.94 -6.12
N VAL A 5 39.10 -24.60 -7.27
CA VAL A 5 39.74 -25.58 -8.15
C VAL A 5 41.24 -25.33 -8.14
N GLU A 6 41.99 -26.33 -7.69
CA GLU A 6 43.45 -26.29 -7.63
C GLU A 6 44.02 -27.38 -8.55
N GLN A 7 45.07 -27.04 -9.29
CA GLN A 7 45.73 -27.97 -10.22
C GLN A 7 47.19 -28.16 -9.82
N PHE A 8 47.58 -29.42 -9.64
CA PHE A 8 48.94 -29.81 -9.29
C PHE A 8 49.54 -30.64 -10.42
N ASN A 9 50.67 -30.17 -10.95
CA ASN A 9 51.44 -30.92 -11.93
C ASN A 9 52.45 -31.82 -11.23
N TYR A 10 52.47 -33.10 -11.56
CA TYR A 10 53.41 -34.07 -11.04
C TYR A 10 54.20 -34.69 -12.17
N THR A 11 55.53 -34.59 -12.07
CA THR A 11 56.43 -35.29 -12.97
C THR A 11 56.71 -36.69 -12.44
N MET A 12 56.29 -37.71 -13.17
CA MET A 12 56.66 -39.10 -12.92
C MET A 12 57.88 -39.44 -13.75
N THR A 13 58.91 -40.05 -13.14
CA THR A 13 60.12 -40.47 -13.85
C THR A 13 60.59 -41.84 -13.36
N ASN A 14 61.18 -42.61 -14.27
CA ASN A 14 61.88 -43.86 -13.97
C ASN A 14 63.41 -43.74 -14.07
N GLY A 15 63.93 -42.51 -14.17
CA GLY A 15 65.37 -42.24 -14.32
C GLY A 15 65.87 -42.13 -15.76
N GLU A 16 65.09 -42.56 -16.75
CA GLU A 16 65.41 -42.42 -18.18
C GLU A 16 64.37 -41.60 -18.94
N TRP A 17 63.09 -41.72 -18.57
CA TRP A 17 61.97 -41.00 -19.16
C TRP A 17 61.18 -40.27 -18.08
N SER A 18 60.50 -39.20 -18.47
CA SER A 18 59.57 -38.49 -17.59
C SER A 18 58.26 -38.19 -18.31
N ASP A 19 57.17 -38.21 -17.55
CA ASP A 19 55.84 -37.78 -17.99
C ASP A 19 55.24 -36.82 -16.95
N ILE A 20 54.32 -35.96 -17.37
CA ILE A 20 53.62 -35.03 -16.48
C ILE A 20 52.16 -35.45 -16.36
N ALA A 21 51.73 -35.77 -15.14
CA ALA A 21 50.33 -35.93 -14.80
C ALA A 21 49.79 -34.70 -14.09
N VAL A 22 48.51 -34.39 -14.30
CA VAL A 22 47.81 -33.31 -13.60
C VAL A 22 46.81 -33.93 -12.63
N ILE A 23 46.89 -33.54 -11.35
CA ILE A 23 45.83 -33.80 -10.38
C ILE A 23 45.03 -32.52 -10.23
N THR A 24 43.72 -32.61 -10.45
CA THR A 24 42.78 -31.53 -10.16
C THR A 24 42.07 -31.84 -8.85
N ILE A 25 42.12 -30.91 -7.90
CA ILE A 25 41.33 -30.96 -6.68
C ILE A 25 40.23 -29.93 -6.82
N ASP A 26 38.97 -30.38 -6.72
CA ASP A 26 37.78 -29.53 -6.73
C ASP A 26 37.14 -29.57 -5.35
N ILE A 27 37.17 -28.45 -4.65
CA ILE A 27 36.55 -28.27 -3.34
C ILE A 27 35.28 -27.46 -3.53
N VAL A 28 34.15 -28.08 -3.22
CA VAL A 28 32.83 -27.43 -3.23
C VAL A 28 32.37 -27.20 -1.80
N GLY A 29 32.10 -25.95 -1.46
CA GLY A 29 31.46 -25.57 -0.20
C GLY A 29 30.00 -26.05 -0.15
N ALA A 30 29.51 -26.33 1.05
CA ALA A 30 28.09 -26.55 1.27
C ALA A 30 27.30 -25.25 0.99
N ASN A 31 25.98 -25.38 0.93
CA ASN A 31 25.09 -24.23 0.95
C ASN A 31 25.05 -23.67 2.37
N ASP A 32 25.28 -22.38 2.53
CA ASP A 32 25.18 -21.68 3.80
C ASP A 32 23.86 -20.90 3.86
N SER A 33 23.21 -20.89 5.02
CA SER A 33 21.94 -20.19 5.17
C SER A 33 22.09 -18.68 5.13
N PRO A 34 21.10 -17.97 4.57
CA PRO A 34 21.05 -16.53 4.67
C PRO A 34 20.82 -16.11 6.13
N VAL A 35 21.37 -14.96 6.50
CA VAL A 35 21.27 -14.37 7.84
C VAL A 35 20.48 -13.08 7.75
N LEU A 36 19.39 -12.99 8.52
CA LEU A 36 18.68 -11.73 8.76
C LEU A 36 19.35 -10.98 9.92
N ALA A 37 19.47 -9.66 9.76
CA ALA A 37 20.05 -8.77 10.77
C ALA A 37 18.98 -8.16 11.70
N PHE A 38 17.73 -8.05 11.23
CA PHE A 38 16.64 -7.42 11.97
C PHE A 38 15.43 -8.35 12.05
N GLU A 39 14.76 -8.36 13.21
CA GLU A 39 13.51 -9.11 13.44
C GLU A 39 12.26 -8.32 13.03
N GLN A 40 12.42 -7.05 12.65
CA GLN A 40 11.33 -6.21 12.16
C GLN A 40 11.80 -5.29 11.04
N ILE A 41 10.93 -5.13 10.04
CA ILE A 41 11.10 -4.21 8.91
C ILE A 41 9.85 -3.33 8.76
N ILE A 42 10.00 -2.20 8.08
CA ILE A 42 8.89 -1.29 7.78
C ILE A 42 8.77 -1.18 6.25
N LEU A 43 7.61 -1.55 5.70
CA LEU A 43 7.34 -1.50 4.26
C LEU A 43 7.06 -0.06 3.77
N GLY A 44 6.74 0.84 4.68
CA GLY A 44 6.34 2.22 4.42
C GLY A 44 4.82 2.41 4.43
N ASP A 45 4.38 3.48 3.78
CA ASP A 45 2.98 3.83 3.67
C ASP A 45 2.29 3.05 2.53
N VAL A 46 1.18 2.41 2.85
CA VAL A 46 0.27 1.78 1.90
C VAL A 46 -0.96 2.68 1.76
N PRO A 47 -1.42 2.99 0.54
CA PRO A 47 -2.62 3.78 0.36
C PRO A 47 -3.84 3.05 0.93
N VAL A 48 -4.75 3.80 1.56
CA VAL A 48 -6.07 3.29 1.92
C VAL A 48 -6.77 2.68 0.69
N ASN A 49 -7.53 1.62 0.90
CA ASN A 49 -8.34 1.02 -0.15
C ASN A 49 -9.70 1.72 -0.25
N THR A 50 -9.93 2.42 -1.36
CA THR A 50 -11.16 3.17 -1.61
C THR A 50 -11.91 2.71 -2.85
N GLY A 51 -11.33 1.81 -3.64
CA GLY A 51 -11.94 1.25 -4.84
C GLY A 51 -12.65 -0.10 -4.63
N VAL A 52 -13.42 -0.51 -5.63
CA VAL A 52 -14.12 -1.81 -5.67
C VAL A 52 -13.34 -2.92 -6.39
N THR A 53 -12.18 -2.61 -6.97
CA THR A 53 -11.34 -3.60 -7.65
C THR A 53 -10.58 -4.45 -6.65
N GLU A 54 -10.79 -5.76 -6.70
CA GLU A 54 -10.23 -6.70 -5.73
C GLU A 54 -8.73 -6.98 -5.94
N SER A 55 -8.27 -7.03 -7.20
CA SER A 55 -6.87 -7.28 -7.53
C SER A 55 -6.11 -5.98 -7.79
N PRO A 56 -4.87 -5.85 -7.31
CA PRO A 56 -3.96 -4.80 -7.77
C PRO A 56 -3.64 -4.93 -9.26
N GLU A 57 -3.26 -3.81 -9.88
CA GLU A 57 -2.86 -3.71 -11.29
C GLU A 57 -1.53 -2.96 -11.42
N GLY A 58 -0.65 -3.45 -12.29
CA GLY A 58 0.64 -2.83 -12.56
C GLY A 58 1.66 -2.97 -11.43
N PRO A 59 2.80 -2.25 -11.51
CA PRO A 59 3.94 -2.42 -10.61
C PRO A 59 3.75 -1.68 -9.27
N VAL A 60 2.64 -1.98 -8.57
CA VAL A 60 2.35 -1.47 -7.22
C VAL A 60 2.96 -2.36 -6.13
N GLY A 61 2.84 -1.96 -4.86
CA GLY A 61 3.42 -2.69 -3.72
C GLY A 61 4.94 -2.55 -3.64
N VAL A 62 5.53 -3.38 -2.78
CA VAL A 62 6.97 -3.36 -2.49
C VAL A 62 7.68 -4.52 -3.17
N VAL A 63 8.89 -4.27 -3.69
CA VAL A 63 9.75 -5.31 -4.25
C VAL A 63 10.52 -5.98 -3.11
N VAL A 64 10.58 -7.31 -3.10
CA VAL A 64 11.26 -8.10 -2.05
C VAL A 64 12.70 -7.65 -1.82
N ASP A 65 13.46 -7.44 -2.89
CA ASP A 65 14.85 -6.95 -2.80
C ASP A 65 14.97 -5.59 -2.12
N THR A 66 14.07 -4.65 -2.41
CA THR A 66 14.07 -3.32 -1.75
C THR A 66 13.92 -3.48 -0.24
N VAL A 67 13.05 -4.38 0.19
CA VAL A 67 12.79 -4.67 1.60
C VAL A 67 13.97 -5.38 2.29
N LEU A 68 14.73 -6.17 1.53
CA LEU A 68 15.94 -6.85 1.99
C LEU A 68 17.18 -5.94 1.97
N SER A 69 17.20 -4.94 1.10
CA SER A 69 18.41 -4.19 0.77
C SER A 69 18.93 -3.33 1.92
N THR A 70 18.06 -2.72 2.75
CA THR A 70 18.49 -1.95 3.92
C THR A 70 17.38 -1.76 4.97
N VAL A 71 17.75 -1.80 6.26
CA VAL A 71 17.03 -1.10 7.33
C VAL A 71 17.90 0.08 7.74
N GLY A 72 17.55 1.28 7.27
CA GLY A 72 18.41 2.46 7.39
C GLY A 72 19.65 2.35 6.47
N ALA A 73 20.85 2.35 7.06
CA ALA A 73 22.13 2.27 6.33
C ALA A 73 22.81 0.89 6.38
N GLN A 74 22.19 -0.09 7.06
CA GLN A 74 22.73 -1.44 7.22
C GLN A 74 21.94 -2.43 6.37
N ALA A 75 22.64 -3.34 5.69
CA ALA A 75 22.01 -4.44 4.97
C ALA A 75 21.21 -5.29 5.95
N ASN A 76 19.95 -5.59 5.61
CA ASN A 76 19.08 -6.40 6.45
C ASN A 76 19.38 -7.90 6.30
N VAL A 77 19.98 -8.29 5.17
CA VAL A 77 20.27 -9.69 4.88
C VAL A 77 21.67 -9.85 4.33
N SER A 78 22.30 -10.97 4.67
CA SER A 78 23.58 -11.37 4.12
C SER A 78 23.62 -12.86 3.90
N ASP A 79 24.41 -13.29 2.92
CA ASP A 79 24.72 -14.68 2.66
C ASP A 79 26.21 -14.76 2.31
N VAL A 80 26.91 -15.78 2.82
CA VAL A 80 28.35 -15.95 2.57
C VAL A 80 28.61 -16.57 1.19
N ASP A 81 27.58 -17.17 0.60
CA ASP A 81 27.66 -17.79 -0.71
C ASP A 81 27.66 -16.76 -1.85
N LEU A 82 28.63 -16.90 -2.75
CA LEU A 82 28.83 -15.98 -3.85
C LEU A 82 27.71 -16.10 -4.89
N GLY A 83 27.10 -14.95 -5.24
CA GLY A 83 26.08 -14.86 -6.29
C GLY A 83 24.68 -15.30 -5.83
N THR A 84 24.48 -15.51 -4.54
CA THR A 84 23.16 -15.85 -3.99
C THR A 84 22.15 -14.73 -4.21
N SER A 85 20.97 -15.08 -4.73
CA SER A 85 19.84 -14.17 -4.88
C SER A 85 18.87 -14.40 -3.74
N ILE A 86 18.71 -13.43 -2.84
CA ILE A 86 17.91 -13.60 -1.64
C ILE A 86 16.48 -13.13 -1.86
N GLY A 87 15.52 -13.99 -1.53
CA GLY A 87 14.10 -13.73 -1.55
C GLY A 87 13.46 -13.89 -0.16
N PHE A 88 12.13 -14.00 -0.16
CA PHE A 88 11.36 -14.27 1.05
C PHE A 88 10.76 -15.66 1.04
N ALA A 89 10.74 -16.28 2.21
CA ALA A 89 9.79 -17.33 2.56
C ALA A 89 8.80 -16.75 3.58
N ILE A 90 7.62 -16.34 3.13
CA ILE A 90 6.59 -15.76 4.01
C ILE A 90 5.91 -16.92 4.75
N THR A 91 6.01 -16.91 6.08
CA THR A 91 5.56 -17.98 6.98
C THR A 91 4.29 -17.62 7.75
N GLY A 92 3.84 -16.37 7.69
CA GLY A 92 2.61 -15.90 8.31
C GLY A 92 2.11 -14.62 7.66
N ILE A 93 0.80 -14.42 7.61
CA ILE A 93 0.17 -13.19 7.12
C ILE A 93 -0.96 -12.80 8.08
N ASP A 94 -1.07 -11.51 8.39
CA ASP A 94 -2.24 -10.94 9.06
C ASP A 94 -3.25 -10.47 8.00
N GLN A 95 -4.46 -11.03 8.08
CA GLN A 95 -5.58 -10.72 7.17
C GLN A 95 -6.73 -10.02 7.90
N THR A 96 -6.51 -9.52 9.12
CA THR A 96 -7.54 -8.91 9.96
C THR A 96 -8.09 -7.62 9.35
N ASN A 97 -7.22 -6.84 8.69
CA ASN A 97 -7.52 -5.50 8.20
C ASN A 97 -7.30 -5.37 6.68
N GLY A 98 -7.27 -6.49 5.96
CA GLY A 98 -6.97 -6.50 4.54
C GLY A 98 -6.46 -7.82 4.02
N SER A 99 -5.98 -7.78 2.79
CA SER A 99 -5.63 -8.96 2.02
C SER A 99 -4.29 -8.80 1.33
N TRP A 100 -3.48 -9.86 1.41
CA TRP A 100 -2.16 -9.90 0.80
C TRP A 100 -2.22 -10.48 -0.61
N TRP A 101 -1.44 -9.85 -1.48
CA TRP A 101 -1.25 -10.24 -2.87
C TRP A 101 0.24 -10.32 -3.17
N TYR A 102 0.59 -11.16 -4.12
CA TYR A 102 1.96 -11.25 -4.62
C TYR A 102 1.99 -11.35 -6.14
N SER A 103 3.13 -10.95 -6.71
CA SER A 103 3.41 -11.04 -8.14
C SER A 103 4.87 -11.47 -8.34
N GLU A 104 5.10 -12.44 -9.22
CA GLU A 104 6.45 -12.89 -9.63
C GLU A 104 6.91 -12.25 -10.94
N ASP A 105 6.09 -11.40 -11.55
CA ASP A 105 6.31 -10.82 -12.87
C ASP A 105 6.22 -9.28 -12.85
N ASN A 106 6.65 -8.68 -11.74
CA ASN A 106 6.71 -7.23 -11.54
C ASN A 106 5.35 -6.52 -11.67
N GLY A 107 4.26 -7.21 -11.29
CA GLY A 107 2.91 -6.66 -11.23
C GLY A 107 2.09 -6.79 -12.52
N ASN A 108 2.54 -7.60 -13.48
CA ASN A 108 1.75 -7.93 -14.67
C ASN A 108 0.61 -8.89 -14.33
N THR A 109 0.86 -9.86 -13.44
CA THR A 109 -0.13 -10.74 -12.86
C THR A 109 -0.02 -10.77 -11.35
N TRP A 110 -1.18 -10.80 -10.69
CA TRP A 110 -1.29 -10.80 -9.25
C TRP A 110 -2.09 -12.01 -8.78
N ALA A 111 -1.58 -12.67 -7.74
CA ALA A 111 -2.25 -13.77 -7.07
C ALA A 111 -2.51 -13.41 -5.61
N ARG A 112 -3.72 -13.73 -5.14
CA ARG A 112 -4.05 -13.59 -3.72
C ARG A 112 -3.21 -14.58 -2.91
N MET A 113 -2.62 -14.12 -1.82
CA MET A 113 -1.90 -15.00 -0.91
C MET A 113 -2.89 -15.82 -0.10
N ALA A 114 -2.86 -17.13 -0.30
CA ALA A 114 -3.52 -18.10 0.56
C ALA A 114 -2.82 -18.15 1.94
N PRO A 115 -3.46 -18.73 2.97
CA PRO A 115 -2.80 -18.95 4.26
C PRO A 115 -1.46 -19.67 4.11
N VAL A 116 -0.45 -19.20 4.83
CA VAL A 116 0.92 -19.73 4.84
C VAL A 116 1.30 -20.17 6.26
N SER A 117 2.37 -20.95 6.38
CA SER A 117 2.91 -21.39 7.66
C SER A 117 4.42 -21.65 7.54
N GLU A 118 5.10 -21.88 8.66
CA GLU A 118 6.49 -22.38 8.66
C GLU A 118 6.64 -23.70 7.88
N ALA A 119 5.62 -24.55 7.87
CA ALA A 119 5.64 -25.83 7.13
C ALA A 119 5.26 -25.68 5.64
N SER A 120 4.64 -24.56 5.26
CA SER A 120 4.23 -24.27 3.90
C SER A 120 4.33 -22.77 3.64
N PRO A 121 5.57 -22.23 3.59
CA PRO A 121 5.78 -20.81 3.33
C PRO A 121 5.52 -20.49 1.86
N ARG A 122 5.12 -19.24 1.59
CA ARG A 122 5.13 -18.69 0.23
C ARG A 122 6.54 -18.24 -0.12
N LEU A 123 7.11 -18.84 -1.16
CA LEU A 123 8.45 -18.49 -1.66
C LEU A 123 8.33 -17.39 -2.70
N LEU A 124 9.01 -16.28 -2.49
CA LEU A 124 9.04 -15.13 -3.38
C LEU A 124 10.47 -14.79 -3.76
N SER A 125 10.71 -14.64 -5.06
CA SER A 125 12.03 -14.22 -5.58
C SER A 125 12.38 -12.79 -5.15
N SER A 126 13.64 -12.39 -5.28
CA SER A 126 14.10 -11.02 -5.02
C SER A 126 13.34 -9.97 -5.85
N THR A 127 12.92 -10.33 -7.06
CA THR A 127 12.18 -9.46 -7.98
C THR A 127 10.67 -9.49 -7.79
N ALA A 128 10.17 -10.38 -6.93
CA ALA A 128 8.76 -10.47 -6.64
C ALA A 128 8.25 -9.21 -5.95
N ARG A 129 6.95 -8.99 -6.04
CA ARG A 129 6.25 -7.92 -5.34
C ARG A 129 5.30 -8.48 -4.31
N VAL A 130 5.18 -7.77 -3.20
CA VAL A 130 4.17 -7.98 -2.18
C VAL A 130 3.30 -6.73 -2.10
N TYR A 131 1.99 -6.92 -2.09
CA TYR A 131 1.02 -5.84 -1.97
C TYR A 131 0.01 -6.17 -0.88
N PHE A 132 -0.14 -5.25 0.06
CA PHE A 132 -1.24 -5.26 1.01
C PHE A 132 -2.38 -4.42 0.45
N ARG A 133 -3.56 -5.02 0.33
CA ARG A 133 -4.81 -4.29 0.06
C ARG A 133 -5.55 -4.16 1.37
N PRO A 134 -5.59 -2.99 2.01
CA PRO A 134 -6.41 -2.79 3.20
C PRO A 134 -7.88 -3.12 2.92
N ASP A 135 -8.62 -3.56 3.92
CA ASP A 135 -10.07 -3.55 3.84
C ASP A 135 -10.54 -2.09 3.77
N ARG A 136 -11.75 -1.90 3.24
CA ARG A 136 -12.30 -0.55 3.03
C ARG A 136 -12.25 0.23 4.34
N ASN A 137 -11.68 1.44 4.29
CA ASN A 137 -11.61 2.41 5.40
C ASN A 137 -10.66 2.04 6.55
N VAL A 138 -9.85 1.00 6.39
CA VAL A 138 -8.75 0.73 7.32
C VAL A 138 -7.70 1.84 7.17
N THR A 139 -7.30 2.44 8.28
CA THR A 139 -6.21 3.43 8.37
C THR A 139 -5.35 3.16 9.59
N GLY A 140 -4.13 3.67 9.58
CA GLY A 140 -3.19 3.59 10.71
C GLY A 140 -2.21 2.42 10.63
N GLU A 141 -1.46 2.26 11.71
CA GLU A 141 -0.35 1.31 11.78
C GLU A 141 -0.85 -0.15 11.86
N ILE A 142 -0.26 -1.01 11.03
CA ILE A 142 -0.35 -2.46 11.10
C ILE A 142 1.03 -2.99 11.53
N PRO A 143 1.24 -3.25 12.82
CA PRO A 143 2.57 -3.57 13.36
C PRO A 143 3.08 -4.96 12.96
N HIS A 144 2.18 -5.88 12.58
CA HIS A 144 2.51 -7.26 12.22
C HIS A 144 1.77 -7.70 10.94
N GLY A 145 2.11 -7.08 9.80
CA GLY A 145 1.48 -7.38 8.51
C GLY A 145 1.77 -8.80 7.99
N PHE A 146 3.03 -9.20 7.91
CA PHE A 146 3.43 -10.58 7.61
C PHE A 146 4.72 -10.98 8.33
N THR A 147 4.96 -12.28 8.50
CA THR A 147 6.23 -12.83 9.01
C THR A 147 6.93 -13.61 7.92
N PHE A 148 8.26 -13.52 7.87
CA PHE A 148 9.05 -14.16 6.83
C PHE A 148 10.44 -14.59 7.32
N ARG A 149 11.07 -15.46 6.53
CA ARG A 149 12.49 -15.80 6.59
C ARG A 149 13.18 -15.37 5.30
N ALA A 150 14.47 -15.06 5.38
CA ALA A 150 15.27 -14.92 4.18
C ALA A 150 15.44 -16.30 3.53
N TRP A 151 15.38 -16.32 2.19
CA TRP A 151 15.47 -17.53 1.38
C TRP A 151 16.52 -17.34 0.27
N ASP A 152 17.52 -18.22 0.21
CA ASP A 152 18.66 -18.15 -0.73
C ASP A 152 18.36 -18.73 -2.14
N GLN A 153 17.15 -19.27 -2.33
CA GLN A 153 16.71 -19.92 -3.57
C GLN A 153 17.47 -21.20 -3.96
N SER A 154 18.27 -21.79 -3.06
CA SER A 154 18.95 -23.06 -3.31
C SER A 154 17.98 -24.25 -3.37
N ARG A 155 16.80 -24.12 -2.74
CA ARG A 155 15.71 -25.11 -2.76
C ARG A 155 14.35 -24.47 -2.91
N GLY A 156 13.45 -25.16 -3.61
CA GLY A 156 12.11 -24.66 -3.94
C GLY A 156 12.11 -23.76 -5.17
N LEU A 157 10.91 -23.40 -5.62
CA LEU A 157 10.73 -22.51 -6.77
C LEU A 157 9.88 -21.31 -6.35
N ALA A 158 10.23 -20.14 -6.88
CA ALA A 158 9.49 -18.92 -6.65
C ALA A 158 8.02 -19.08 -7.05
N GLY A 159 7.12 -18.45 -6.30
CA GLY A 159 5.68 -18.54 -6.47
C GLY A 159 5.04 -19.84 -5.97
N GLN A 160 5.80 -20.80 -5.42
CA GLN A 160 5.24 -22.01 -4.82
C GLN A 160 5.00 -21.87 -3.31
N THR A 161 4.21 -22.80 -2.76
CA THR A 161 4.09 -23.05 -1.31
C THR A 161 4.61 -24.44 -1.06
N ALA A 162 5.78 -24.56 -0.43
CA ALA A 162 6.41 -25.85 -0.18
C ALA A 162 7.35 -25.78 1.02
N PRO A 163 7.45 -26.84 1.83
CA PRO A 163 8.53 -26.95 2.81
C PRO A 163 9.86 -27.03 2.06
N ILE A 164 10.77 -26.10 2.35
CA ILE A 164 12.08 -26.02 1.68
C ILE A 164 13.22 -26.30 2.67
N GLY A 165 13.28 -27.54 3.13
CA GLY A 165 14.37 -28.05 3.94
C GLY A 165 14.26 -27.70 5.42
N SER A 166 15.36 -27.92 6.15
CA SER A 166 15.50 -27.58 7.57
C SER A 166 15.98 -26.14 7.71
N LEU A 167 15.63 -25.49 8.83
CA LEU A 167 16.21 -24.19 9.19
C LEU A 167 17.75 -24.27 9.20
N GLY A 168 18.42 -23.25 8.65
CA GLY A 168 19.87 -23.22 8.54
C GLY A 168 20.45 -23.90 7.29
N ASP A 169 19.61 -24.37 6.36
CA ASP A 169 19.99 -24.69 4.96
C ASP A 169 19.54 -23.53 4.06
N SER A 170 18.43 -23.65 3.32
CA SER A 170 17.96 -22.60 2.41
C SER A 170 17.27 -21.40 3.09
N LEU A 171 17.06 -21.48 4.40
CA LEU A 171 16.24 -20.54 5.17
C LEU A 171 16.96 -20.01 6.40
N SER A 172 16.85 -18.70 6.62
CA SER A 172 17.36 -18.06 7.83
C SER A 172 16.78 -18.68 9.11
N ILE A 173 17.64 -18.83 10.13
CA ILE A 173 17.26 -19.41 11.43
C ILE A 173 16.26 -18.53 12.18
N ILE A 174 16.40 -17.21 12.09
CA ILE A 174 15.43 -16.26 12.64
C ILE A 174 14.40 -15.87 11.58
N HIS A 175 13.23 -15.42 12.04
CA HIS A 175 12.22 -14.78 11.21
C HIS A 175 12.19 -13.27 11.50
N ALA A 176 11.59 -12.52 10.58
CA ALA A 176 11.28 -11.11 10.76
C ALA A 176 9.81 -10.82 10.50
N ALA A 177 9.28 -9.77 11.13
CA ALA A 177 7.94 -9.25 10.90
C ALA A 177 7.97 -7.96 10.07
N ALA A 178 7.02 -7.84 9.15
CA ALA A 178 6.83 -6.65 8.33
C ALA A 178 5.70 -5.78 8.88
N ALA A 179 6.04 -4.57 9.30
CA ALA A 179 5.07 -3.53 9.66
C ALA A 179 4.78 -2.63 8.46
N LEU A 180 3.58 -2.05 8.42
CA LEU A 180 3.20 -1.05 7.45
C LEU A 180 2.25 -0.04 8.07
N ASN A 181 2.09 1.12 7.44
CA ASN A 181 1.11 2.12 7.82
C ASN A 181 0.11 2.31 6.69
N VAL A 182 -1.19 2.18 6.96
CA VAL A 182 -2.21 2.49 5.97
C VAL A 182 -2.53 3.98 6.07
N ALA A 183 -2.05 4.73 5.08
CA ALA A 183 -2.13 6.18 5.04
C ALA A 183 -3.03 6.66 3.90
N MET A 184 -3.65 7.82 4.10
CA MET A 184 -4.24 8.57 3.01
C MET A 184 -3.11 9.03 2.09
N PRO A 185 -3.22 8.85 0.76
CA PRO A 185 -2.23 9.38 -0.17
C PRO A 185 -2.20 10.91 -0.12
N ALA A 186 -1.11 11.49 -0.63
CA ALA A 186 -0.91 12.94 -0.65
C ALA A 186 -2.09 13.67 -1.31
N ALA A 187 -2.42 14.86 -0.79
CA ALA A 187 -3.60 15.59 -1.23
C ALA A 187 -3.57 15.92 -2.73
N THR A 188 -4.65 15.59 -3.43
CA THR A 188 -4.90 16.02 -4.81
C THR A 188 -5.22 17.53 -4.80
N VAL A 189 -4.42 18.35 -5.51
CA VAL A 189 -4.66 19.79 -5.63
C VAL A 189 -5.31 20.13 -6.97
N LEU A 190 -6.43 20.81 -6.91
CA LEU A 190 -7.30 21.17 -8.03
C LEU A 190 -7.49 22.69 -8.07
N GLU A 191 -6.97 23.35 -9.10
CA GLU A 191 -7.10 24.82 -9.27
C GLU A 191 -7.93 25.18 -10.50
N PHE A 192 -8.97 26.00 -10.30
CA PHE A 192 -9.87 26.50 -11.34
C PHE A 192 -9.86 28.01 -11.40
N GLY A 193 -9.17 28.54 -12.40
CA GLY A 193 -9.13 29.96 -12.70
C GLY A 193 -10.36 30.41 -13.51
N THR A 194 -10.54 31.72 -13.59
CA THR A 194 -11.58 32.35 -14.42
C THR A 194 -11.42 32.09 -15.93
N SER A 195 -10.25 31.62 -16.37
CA SER A 195 -9.93 31.26 -17.76
C SER A 195 -10.22 29.81 -18.12
N THR A 196 -10.69 28.98 -17.17
CA THR A 196 -10.95 27.56 -17.42
C THR A 196 -12.20 27.37 -18.30
N PRO A 197 -12.20 26.49 -19.33
CA PRO A 197 -13.38 26.27 -20.17
C PRO A 197 -14.58 25.70 -19.40
N THR A 198 -15.79 26.15 -19.76
CA THR A 198 -17.07 25.57 -19.30
C THR A 198 -17.22 24.14 -19.86
N PRO A 199 -17.71 23.13 -19.09
CA PRO A 199 -18.61 23.21 -17.94
C PRO A 199 -17.94 23.35 -16.56
N GLY A 200 -16.64 23.62 -16.48
CA GLY A 200 -15.86 23.54 -15.24
C GLY A 200 -15.12 22.21 -15.13
N LEU A 201 -14.47 21.94 -13.98
CA LEU A 201 -13.73 20.69 -13.77
C LEU A 201 -14.62 19.61 -13.15
N ARG A 202 -14.37 18.37 -13.59
CA ARG A 202 -14.86 17.16 -12.95
C ARG A 202 -13.70 16.26 -12.56
N GLN A 203 -13.63 15.87 -11.30
CA GLN A 203 -12.72 14.86 -10.77
C GLN A 203 -13.54 13.67 -10.27
N THR A 204 -13.09 12.46 -10.59
CA THR A 204 -13.70 11.21 -10.12
C THR A 204 -12.69 10.43 -9.33
N ALA A 205 -13.11 9.87 -8.18
CA ALA A 205 -12.30 9.05 -7.29
C ALA A 205 -10.89 9.61 -7.06
N PRO A 206 -10.75 10.88 -6.60
CA PRO A 206 -9.43 11.39 -6.23
C PRO A 206 -8.89 10.56 -5.07
N ALA A 207 -7.65 10.12 -5.19
CA ALA A 207 -7.00 9.40 -4.12
C ALA A 207 -6.66 10.37 -2.98
N GLY A 208 -7.08 10.02 -1.76
CA GLY A 208 -6.75 10.71 -0.52
C GLY A 208 -7.44 12.06 -0.34
N ASP A 209 -6.78 12.95 0.39
CA ASP A 209 -7.26 14.30 0.64
C ASP A 209 -7.38 15.10 -0.66
N VAL A 210 -8.25 16.10 -0.69
CA VAL A 210 -8.46 16.94 -1.87
C VAL A 210 -8.44 18.40 -1.48
N ALA A 211 -7.70 19.23 -2.19
CA ALA A 211 -7.77 20.69 -2.08
C ALA A 211 -8.29 21.26 -3.38
N VAL A 212 -9.43 21.95 -3.33
CA VAL A 212 -10.06 22.60 -4.47
C VAL A 212 -10.06 24.09 -4.29
N ARG A 213 -9.46 24.83 -5.22
CA ARG A 213 -9.62 26.28 -5.36
C ARG A 213 -10.44 26.56 -6.61
N ASN A 214 -11.69 26.98 -6.43
CA ASN A 214 -12.54 27.38 -7.54
C ASN A 214 -12.77 28.89 -7.56
N GLU A 215 -12.22 29.58 -8.54
CA GLU A 215 -12.51 31.00 -8.84
C GLU A 215 -13.41 31.17 -10.09
N HIS A 216 -13.83 30.05 -10.69
CA HIS A 216 -14.69 30.04 -11.86
C HIS A 216 -16.18 30.01 -11.46
N VAL A 217 -17.06 30.53 -12.32
CA VAL A 217 -18.52 30.59 -12.06
C VAL A 217 -19.22 29.24 -12.16
N SER A 218 -18.67 28.32 -12.95
CA SER A 218 -19.16 26.94 -13.06
C SER A 218 -18.66 26.06 -11.91
N PRO A 219 -19.42 25.03 -11.53
CA PRO A 219 -19.07 24.17 -10.41
C PRO A 219 -17.83 23.31 -10.71
N ALA A 220 -16.96 23.20 -9.71
CA ALA A 220 -15.97 22.13 -9.64
C ALA A 220 -16.63 20.91 -8.99
N VAL A 221 -16.75 19.81 -9.72
CA VAL A 221 -17.44 18.60 -9.26
C VAL A 221 -16.43 17.52 -8.92
N ILE A 222 -16.52 16.99 -7.71
CA ILE A 222 -15.70 15.89 -7.20
C ILE A 222 -16.66 14.75 -6.89
N THR A 223 -16.42 13.58 -7.46
CA THR A 223 -17.28 12.40 -7.28
C THR A 223 -16.49 11.28 -6.62
N SER A 224 -17.14 10.51 -5.74
CA SER A 224 -16.53 9.37 -5.03
C SER A 224 -15.26 9.74 -4.27
N VAL A 225 -15.34 10.78 -3.43
CA VAL A 225 -14.24 11.10 -2.50
C VAL A 225 -14.08 9.96 -1.50
N ASP A 226 -12.84 9.55 -1.29
CA ASP A 226 -12.42 8.51 -0.35
C ASP A 226 -13.00 8.69 1.06
N ASP A 227 -13.38 7.58 1.72
CA ASP A 227 -13.78 7.62 3.14
C ASP A 227 -12.62 8.06 4.02
N GLY A 228 -12.91 8.90 5.00
CA GLY A 228 -11.94 9.52 5.89
C GLY A 228 -11.19 10.70 5.27
N ALA A 229 -11.37 10.97 3.97
CA ALA A 229 -10.64 12.04 3.29
C ALA A 229 -11.05 13.42 3.78
N ARG A 230 -10.10 14.33 3.71
CA ARG A 230 -10.31 15.76 3.94
C ARG A 230 -10.38 16.51 2.62
N VAL A 231 -11.50 17.18 2.37
CA VAL A 231 -11.71 18.07 1.23
C VAL A 231 -11.63 19.52 1.68
N VAL A 232 -10.60 20.25 1.25
CA VAL A 232 -10.48 21.69 1.47
C VAL A 232 -11.05 22.43 0.27
N THR A 233 -11.98 23.35 0.50
CA THR A 233 -12.59 24.18 -0.56
C THR A 233 -12.25 25.65 -0.39
N LEU A 234 -11.73 26.26 -1.45
CA LEU A 234 -11.25 27.64 -1.52
C LEU A 234 -11.87 28.35 -2.74
N GLY A 235 -11.80 29.68 -2.71
CA GLY A 235 -12.26 30.54 -3.80
C GLY A 235 -13.74 30.91 -3.73
N THR A 236 -14.18 31.62 -4.77
CA THR A 236 -15.52 32.23 -4.85
C THR A 236 -16.53 31.41 -5.66
N GLY A 237 -16.05 30.47 -6.47
CA GLY A 237 -16.84 29.58 -7.33
C GLY A 237 -17.50 28.42 -6.58
N PRO A 238 -18.55 27.80 -7.17
CA PRO A 238 -19.26 26.69 -6.53
C PRO A 238 -18.44 25.39 -6.54
N VAL A 239 -18.56 24.57 -5.50
CA VAL A 239 -17.94 23.24 -5.43
C VAL A 239 -19.03 22.21 -5.12
N GLU A 240 -18.99 21.07 -5.79
CA GLU A 240 -19.89 19.94 -5.57
C GLU A 240 -19.09 18.69 -5.18
N ILE A 241 -19.43 18.08 -4.05
CA ILE A 241 -18.95 16.76 -3.63
C ILE A 241 -20.11 15.79 -3.79
N VAL A 242 -19.96 14.75 -4.61
CA VAL A 242 -21.05 13.83 -4.97
C VAL A 242 -20.67 12.42 -4.59
N SER A 243 -21.58 11.73 -3.90
CA SER A 243 -21.46 10.32 -3.52
C SER A 243 -20.10 9.99 -2.90
N PRO A 244 -19.68 10.65 -1.81
CA PRO A 244 -18.48 10.23 -1.09
C PRO A 244 -18.62 8.77 -0.65
N ASP A 245 -17.49 8.08 -0.68
CA ASP A 245 -17.41 6.64 -0.47
C ASP A 245 -17.68 6.24 0.98
N GLY A 246 -17.49 7.19 1.90
CA GLY A 246 -17.91 7.09 3.28
C GLY A 246 -17.89 8.44 4.00
N ASN A 247 -17.29 8.47 5.19
CA ASN A 247 -17.14 9.69 5.95
C ASN A 247 -16.23 10.68 5.22
N VAL A 248 -16.50 11.98 5.32
CA VAL A 248 -15.64 13.01 4.72
C VAL A 248 -15.52 14.18 5.67
N THR A 249 -14.31 14.72 5.77
CA THR A 249 -14.05 15.98 6.49
C THR A 249 -13.92 17.10 5.48
N ILE A 250 -14.55 18.23 5.71
CA ILE A 250 -14.57 19.35 4.77
C ILE A 250 -14.04 20.60 5.47
N GLY A 251 -12.90 21.08 4.99
CA GLY A 251 -12.35 22.38 5.35
C GLY A 251 -12.86 23.46 4.39
N ARG A 252 -13.32 24.61 4.89
CA ARG A 252 -13.73 25.72 4.00
C ARG A 252 -12.95 26.99 4.26
N GLY A 253 -12.29 27.49 3.23
CA GLY A 253 -11.69 28.83 3.20
C GLY A 253 -12.26 29.76 2.13
N GLY A 254 -13.13 29.25 1.24
CA GLY A 254 -13.80 30.01 0.18
C GLY A 254 -15.22 30.48 0.54
N THR A 255 -15.73 31.46 -0.20
CA THR A 255 -17.11 31.99 -0.04
C THR A 255 -18.13 31.39 -0.99
N GLY A 256 -17.69 30.63 -1.99
CA GLY A 256 -18.56 29.96 -2.95
C GLY A 256 -19.58 29.02 -2.30
N VAL A 257 -20.60 28.59 -3.04
CA VAL A 257 -21.56 27.61 -2.53
C VAL A 257 -20.93 26.22 -2.58
N LEU A 258 -20.90 25.52 -1.46
CA LEU A 258 -20.56 24.09 -1.42
C LEU A 258 -21.84 23.27 -1.45
N THR A 259 -21.92 22.30 -2.35
CA THR A 259 -23.02 21.32 -2.38
C THR A 259 -22.47 19.93 -2.11
N VAL A 260 -22.99 19.23 -1.11
CA VAL A 260 -22.70 17.82 -0.87
C VAL A 260 -23.92 16.99 -1.28
N ARG A 261 -23.74 16.02 -2.16
CA ARG A 261 -24.82 15.25 -2.77
C ARG A 261 -24.67 13.76 -2.50
N ASP A 262 -25.80 13.10 -2.27
CA ASP A 262 -25.92 11.63 -2.33
C ASP A 262 -24.92 10.87 -1.43
N VAL A 263 -24.72 11.37 -0.20
CA VAL A 263 -23.89 10.74 0.84
C VAL A 263 -24.48 9.37 1.23
N ALA A 264 -23.63 8.36 1.31
CA ALA A 264 -24.05 6.99 1.66
C ALA A 264 -24.66 6.90 3.07
N VAL A 265 -25.62 5.98 3.24
CA VAL A 265 -26.29 5.74 4.53
C VAL A 265 -25.26 5.31 5.58
N GLY A 266 -25.27 5.98 6.72
CA GLY A 266 -24.38 5.68 7.85
C GLY A 266 -23.06 6.46 7.82
N SER A 267 -22.78 7.19 6.74
CA SER A 267 -21.61 8.05 6.62
C SER A 267 -21.81 9.41 7.31
N LEU A 268 -20.70 10.02 7.70
CA LEU A 268 -20.63 11.27 8.45
C LEU A 268 -19.94 12.35 7.62
N VAL A 269 -20.45 13.58 7.66
CA VAL A 269 -19.79 14.74 7.05
C VAL A 269 -19.34 15.68 8.17
N TYR A 270 -18.04 15.83 8.31
CA TYR A 270 -17.43 16.74 9.28
C TYR A 270 -17.15 18.07 8.59
N LEU A 271 -17.56 19.18 9.19
CA LEU A 271 -17.26 20.53 8.69
C LEU A 271 -16.27 21.21 9.65
N GLU A 272 -15.10 21.57 9.15
CA GLU A 272 -14.03 22.25 9.91
C GLU A 272 -13.82 23.64 9.33
N THR A 273 -14.23 24.70 10.04
CA THR A 273 -14.19 26.11 9.59
C THR A 273 -15.04 26.37 8.35
N SER A 274 -15.97 27.32 8.45
CA SER A 274 -17.06 27.42 7.49
C SER A 274 -17.40 28.87 7.15
N PHE A 275 -16.95 29.29 5.97
CA PHE A 275 -17.39 30.50 5.29
C PHE A 275 -18.36 30.11 4.16
N GLY A 276 -19.26 31.01 3.76
CA GLY A 276 -20.20 30.76 2.67
C GLY A 276 -21.37 29.82 3.02
N VAL A 277 -22.09 29.36 2.00
CA VAL A 277 -23.27 28.49 2.15
C VAL A 277 -22.88 27.03 1.90
N VAL A 278 -23.41 26.10 2.71
CA VAL A 278 -23.30 24.65 2.48
C VAL A 278 -24.69 24.08 2.24
N ALA A 279 -24.93 23.46 1.10
CA ALA A 279 -26.17 22.79 0.74
C ALA A 279 -25.98 21.28 0.72
N PHE A 280 -26.98 20.54 1.20
CA PHE A 280 -27.03 19.09 1.13
C PHE A 280 -28.22 18.68 0.27
N THR A 281 -27.96 17.85 -0.73
CA THR A 281 -29.00 17.38 -1.66
C THR A 281 -29.00 15.87 -1.77
N HIS A 282 -30.17 15.29 -2.05
CA HIS A 282 -30.31 13.88 -2.38
C HIS A 282 -31.21 13.74 -3.61
N GLU A 283 -30.78 12.95 -4.60
CA GLU A 283 -31.48 12.79 -5.88
C GLU A 283 -31.88 14.12 -6.54
N GLY A 284 -30.99 15.12 -6.42
CA GLY A 284 -31.20 16.46 -6.97
C GLY A 284 -32.19 17.35 -6.21
N ARG A 285 -32.75 16.93 -5.07
CA ARG A 285 -33.60 17.77 -4.21
C ARG A 285 -32.80 18.35 -3.05
N LEU A 286 -33.01 19.64 -2.76
CA LEU A 286 -32.44 20.28 -1.57
C LEU A 286 -33.07 19.67 -0.32
N VAL A 287 -32.23 19.12 0.56
CA VAL A 287 -32.67 18.57 1.84
C VAL A 287 -32.44 19.58 2.95
N THR A 288 -31.26 20.19 3.01
CA THR A 288 -30.97 21.28 3.95
C THR A 288 -29.89 22.21 3.42
N ALA A 289 -29.89 23.47 3.86
CA ALA A 289 -28.82 24.42 3.59
C ALA A 289 -28.46 25.14 4.88
N LEU A 290 -27.17 25.28 5.12
CA LEU A 290 -26.61 26.04 6.22
C LEU A 290 -26.10 27.38 5.72
N SER A 291 -26.60 28.45 6.35
CA SER A 291 -26.08 29.80 6.15
C SER A 291 -24.72 29.98 6.84
N PRO A 292 -23.93 30.98 6.42
CA PRO A 292 -22.65 31.31 7.06
C PRO A 292 -22.78 31.50 8.58
N HIS A 293 -23.88 32.08 9.06
CA HIS A 293 -24.11 32.30 10.48
C HIS A 293 -24.33 31.00 11.27
N GLN A 294 -25.13 30.07 10.73
CA GLN A 294 -25.36 28.75 11.35
C GLN A 294 -24.07 27.94 11.41
N LEU A 295 -23.23 28.10 10.40
CA LEU A 295 -21.94 27.42 10.25
C LEU A 295 -20.90 27.88 11.28
N MET A 296 -20.88 29.17 11.65
CA MET A 296 -19.99 29.70 12.69
C MET A 296 -20.26 29.13 14.10
N THR A 297 -21.47 28.62 14.34
CA THR A 297 -21.88 28.07 15.65
C THR A 297 -21.72 26.55 15.77
N LEU A 298 -21.40 25.85 14.68
CA LEU A 298 -21.27 24.39 14.66
C LEU A 298 -19.80 24.00 14.86
N SER A 299 -19.45 23.48 16.04
CA SER A 299 -18.05 23.21 16.38
C SER A 299 -17.52 21.89 15.86
N ARG A 300 -18.32 20.82 15.72
CA ARG A 300 -17.86 19.53 15.20
C ARG A 300 -19.05 18.59 14.94
N ILE A 301 -19.00 17.90 13.80
CA ILE A 301 -19.82 16.74 13.38
C ILE A 301 -21.25 17.04 12.87
N MET A 302 -21.53 16.67 11.61
CA MET A 302 -22.89 16.50 11.09
C MET A 302 -23.08 15.03 10.67
N GLN A 303 -24.03 14.34 11.30
CA GLN A 303 -24.43 13.00 10.90
C GLN A 303 -25.47 13.07 9.79
N LEU A 304 -25.21 12.45 8.64
CA LEU A 304 -26.21 12.27 7.60
C LEU A 304 -26.65 10.80 7.62
N SER A 305 -27.68 10.50 8.43
CA SER A 305 -28.36 9.20 8.34
C SER A 305 -29.63 9.36 7.54
N ALA A 306 -29.66 8.84 6.31
CA ALA A 306 -30.91 8.68 5.58
C ALA A 306 -31.81 7.67 6.32
N ASP A 307 -33.11 7.95 6.39
CA ASP A 307 -34.09 6.92 6.74
C ASP A 307 -34.22 5.89 5.61
N ALA A 308 -35.03 4.85 5.79
CA ALA A 308 -35.24 3.80 4.78
C ALA A 308 -35.69 4.32 3.40
N ASN A 309 -36.05 5.61 3.29
CA ASN A 309 -36.51 6.29 2.08
C ASN A 309 -35.57 7.42 1.60
N GLY A 310 -34.40 7.63 2.21
CA GLY A 310 -33.39 8.59 1.75
C GLY A 310 -33.64 10.07 2.13
N THR A 311 -34.66 10.38 2.93
CA THR A 311 -35.28 11.72 2.88
C THR A 311 -34.97 12.67 4.05
N VAL A 312 -34.44 12.18 5.17
CA VAL A 312 -34.25 12.98 6.38
C VAL A 312 -32.80 12.93 6.84
N PHE A 313 -32.09 14.05 6.84
CA PHE A 313 -30.77 14.17 7.50
C PHE A 313 -30.93 14.74 8.91
N ARG A 314 -30.51 13.99 9.94
CA ARG A 314 -30.52 14.48 11.33
C ARG A 314 -29.23 15.23 11.64
N ILE A 315 -29.32 16.56 11.74
CA ILE A 315 -28.24 17.36 12.34
C ILE A 315 -28.25 17.10 13.86
N SER A 316 -27.51 16.09 14.31
CA SER A 316 -27.22 15.89 15.74
C SER A 316 -25.87 16.51 16.06
N GLY A 317 -25.87 17.69 16.67
CA GLY A 317 -24.66 18.28 17.24
C GLY A 317 -24.60 18.03 18.74
N THR A 318 -23.48 17.50 19.24
CA THR A 318 -22.73 17.92 20.46
C THR A 318 -21.73 16.82 20.87
N VAL A 319 -20.43 17.09 20.72
CA VAL A 319 -19.52 17.52 21.81
C VAL A 319 -18.55 18.55 21.24
#